data_AF-A0A9X1NKJ3-F1
#
_entry.id   AF-A0A9X1NKJ3-F1
#
_cell.length_a   1.000
_cell.length_b   1.000
_cell.length_c   1.000
_cell.angle_alpha   90.00
_cell.angle_beta   90.00
_cell.angle_gamma   90.00
#
_symmetry.space_group_name_H-M   'P 1'
#
loop_
_entity.id
_entity.type
_entity.pdbx_description
1 polymer ?
#
loop_
_entity_poly.entity_id
_entity_poly.type
_entity_poly.pdbx_seq_one_letter_code
_entity_poly.pdbx_strand_id
1 'polypeptide(L)'
;MAKIMAWQGFRERLEHIGPGRVLGVQVLVVAVFTLLWNPLDFFIYRLGGAAIGSGTDLYLERQAGLFFTYTPFAALSFVPLNWLPLIPARLLWNLAVFAAFAWAVREMLLLARIPFSRRIFGWCVAGGLLLEPVWHTFFLGQINVFLLALVLFDVRRVAEGRGRGVGIGLGVAVAIKLTPGVFVVLLLLAGRVRAALTAGVSFAVCTLLGFAADPEASWLYWREIFFDSSRVGIPYISNQSPYGALVRLVGGRENVGEWFLLVPVVFLALGLAVATRDARRGDWASAFATAGLTSLLVSPISWAHHWVWALPALVVLVNEGRFRAASWAGAVFVLSPMWYLPRTLGPIPLLPTVNAYLVVGLALFTWLTLRSRDQGELASGMATEQELERGGSLVQGEGAGERDGEVAGVGQFDQGPAGALAEFPALRGGAADCQEPVALGAGPAGDGDDAAAVGDQVQRHVRSLVGSHRVQRRVVPLGRDLPQSLGQTLPVAHGGGAEGLHPLEVPLGRRPHDPGAQQTRLLQKAHPDRAGRAVDDDGVS
;
A
#
# COMPACT_ATOMS: atom_id res chain seq x y z
N MET A 1 -45.43 -17.43 -20.12
CA MET A 1 -46.05 -16.27 -19.43
C MET A 1 -45.60 -16.11 -17.98
N ALA A 2 -45.91 -17.03 -17.05
CA ALA A 2 -45.62 -16.84 -15.62
C ALA A 2 -44.14 -16.56 -15.27
N LYS A 3 -43.17 -17.24 -15.92
CA LYS A 3 -41.73 -16.97 -15.74
C LYS A 3 -41.30 -15.59 -16.28
N ILE A 4 -41.94 -15.09 -17.34
CA ILE A 4 -41.64 -13.78 -17.94
C ILE A 4 -42.21 -12.65 -17.08
N MET A 5 -43.44 -12.82 -16.57
CA MET A 5 -44.05 -11.88 -15.62
C MET A 5 -43.32 -11.85 -14.27
N ALA A 6 -42.86 -13.01 -13.76
CA ALA A 6 -42.03 -13.06 -12.56
C ALA A 6 -40.67 -12.37 -12.77
N TRP A 7 -40.07 -12.50 -13.95
CA TRP A 7 -38.83 -11.82 -14.30
C TRP A 7 -39.01 -10.30 -14.48
N GLN A 8 -40.12 -9.86 -15.08
CA GLN A 8 -40.47 -8.43 -15.18
C GLN A 8 -40.75 -7.82 -13.81
N GLY A 9 -41.55 -8.49 -12.95
CA GLY A 9 -41.81 -8.01 -11.59
C GLY A 9 -40.56 -8.02 -10.70
N PHE A 10 -39.63 -8.95 -10.91
CA PHE A 10 -38.32 -8.93 -10.26
C PHE A 10 -37.43 -7.78 -10.76
N ARG A 11 -37.43 -7.52 -12.07
CA ARG A 11 -36.71 -6.41 -12.70
C ARG A 11 -37.23 -5.04 -12.23
N GLU A 12 -38.54 -4.85 -12.15
CA GLU A 12 -39.16 -3.62 -11.61
C GLU A 12 -38.80 -3.42 -10.12
N ARG A 13 -38.77 -4.49 -9.33
CA ARG A 13 -38.31 -4.44 -7.92
C ARG A 13 -36.84 -4.08 -7.80
N LEU A 14 -35.98 -4.59 -8.69
CA LEU A 14 -34.56 -4.24 -8.75
C LEU A 14 -34.34 -2.77 -9.17
N GLU A 15 -35.16 -2.25 -10.08
CA GLU A 15 -35.13 -0.85 -10.50
C GLU A 15 -35.47 0.13 -9.35
N HIS A 16 -36.25 -0.34 -8.35
CA HIS A 16 -36.52 0.40 -7.11
C HIS A 16 -35.44 0.28 -6.03
N ILE A 17 -34.42 -0.58 -6.19
CA ILE A 17 -33.29 -0.65 -5.25
C ILE A 17 -32.30 0.46 -5.62
N GLY A 18 -32.49 1.63 -5.01
CA GLY A 18 -31.52 2.72 -5.10
C GLY A 18 -30.23 2.41 -4.33
N PRO A 19 -29.11 3.04 -4.69
CA PRO A 19 -27.82 2.82 -4.02
C PRO A 19 -27.87 3.16 -2.52
N GLY A 20 -28.76 4.05 -2.09
CA GLY A 20 -28.95 4.36 -0.67
C GLY A 20 -29.39 3.15 0.17
N ARG A 21 -30.22 2.25 -0.37
CA ARG A 21 -30.62 1.02 0.35
C ARG A 21 -29.46 0.04 0.46
N VAL A 22 -28.69 -0.13 -0.63
CA VAL A 22 -27.50 -0.99 -0.66
C VAL A 22 -26.45 -0.47 0.32
N LEU A 23 -26.16 0.84 0.29
CA LEU A 23 -25.24 1.47 1.23
C LEU A 23 -25.72 1.36 2.68
N GLY A 24 -27.03 1.49 2.94
CA GLY A 24 -27.60 1.29 4.27
C GLY A 24 -27.30 -0.11 4.82
N VAL A 25 -27.46 -1.15 3.98
CA VAL A 25 -27.10 -2.53 4.34
C VAL A 25 -25.60 -2.67 4.53
N GLN A 26 -24.77 -2.15 3.63
CA GLN A 26 -23.31 -2.22 3.74
C GLN A 26 -22.78 -1.53 5.01
N VAL A 27 -23.30 -0.34 5.34
CA VAL A 27 -22.94 0.39 6.57
C VAL A 27 -23.36 -0.40 7.80
N LEU A 28 -24.55 -1.00 7.80
CA LEU A 28 -24.99 -1.86 8.89
C LEU A 28 -24.07 -3.08 9.05
N VAL A 29 -23.71 -3.74 7.95
CA VAL A 29 -22.75 -4.87 7.95
C VAL A 29 -21.40 -4.43 8.51
N VAL A 30 -20.86 -3.30 8.06
CA VAL A 30 -19.58 -2.75 8.58
C VAL A 30 -19.71 -2.41 10.06
N ALA A 31 -20.81 -1.82 10.50
CA ALA A 31 -21.03 -1.48 11.90
C ALA A 31 -21.09 -2.74 12.79
N VAL A 32 -21.90 -3.73 12.41
CA VAL A 32 -21.99 -5.02 13.12
C VAL A 32 -20.64 -5.73 13.12
N PHE A 33 -19.96 -5.81 11.98
CA PHE A 33 -18.62 -6.37 11.87
C PHE A 33 -17.64 -5.67 12.82
N THR A 34 -17.68 -4.34 12.89
CA THR A 34 -16.77 -3.56 13.74
C THR A 34 -16.98 -3.81 15.23
N LEU A 35 -18.21 -4.11 15.65
CA LEU A 35 -18.51 -4.48 17.04
C LEU A 35 -17.92 -5.85 17.41
N LEU A 36 -17.90 -6.78 16.45
CA LEU A 36 -17.53 -8.18 16.67
C LEU A 36 -16.06 -8.49 16.34
N TRP A 37 -15.43 -7.70 15.47
CA TRP A 37 -14.10 -7.98 14.92
C TRP A 37 -13.00 -7.11 15.50
N ASN A 38 -11.83 -7.70 15.75
CA ASN A 38 -10.64 -7.04 16.28
C ASN A 38 -9.64 -6.75 15.14
N PRO A 39 -9.57 -5.52 14.61
CA PRO A 39 -8.76 -5.19 13.43
C PRO A 39 -7.28 -5.08 13.81
N LEU A 40 -6.43 -5.92 13.22
CA LEU A 40 -5.00 -6.02 13.57
C LEU A 40 -4.26 -4.68 13.49
N ASP A 41 -4.35 -3.98 12.36
CA ASP A 41 -3.58 -2.74 12.16
C ASP A 41 -4.12 -1.60 13.02
N PHE A 42 -5.43 -1.56 13.27
CA PHE A 42 -6.00 -0.63 14.25
C PHE A 42 -5.37 -0.81 15.64
N PHE A 43 -5.14 -2.05 16.10
CA PHE A 43 -4.44 -2.28 17.36
C PHE A 43 -2.99 -1.79 17.31
N ILE A 44 -2.28 -2.03 16.22
CA ILE A 44 -0.91 -1.53 16.03
C ILE A 44 -0.88 0.00 16.10
N TYR A 45 -1.85 0.68 15.48
CA TYR A 45 -1.96 2.14 15.53
C TYR A 45 -2.25 2.64 16.93
N ARG A 46 -3.24 2.04 17.61
CA ARG A 46 -3.60 2.41 18.97
C ARG A 46 -2.44 2.19 19.94
N LEU A 47 -1.78 1.03 19.88
CA LEU A 47 -0.63 0.70 20.73
C LEU A 47 0.58 1.58 20.40
N GLY A 48 0.85 1.85 19.13
CA GLY A 48 1.89 2.80 18.72
C GLY A 48 1.62 4.21 19.27
N GLY A 49 0.37 4.66 19.26
CA GLY A 49 -0.03 5.91 19.90
C GLY A 49 0.02 5.89 21.43
N ALA A 50 -0.02 4.72 22.07
CA ALA A 50 0.21 4.59 23.51
C ALA A 50 1.71 4.55 23.86
N ALA A 51 2.53 4.11 22.91
CA ALA A 51 3.98 3.97 23.07
C ALA A 51 4.76 5.25 22.69
N ILE A 52 4.14 6.24 22.05
CA ILE A 52 4.85 7.51 21.78
C ILE A 52 5.30 8.17 23.09
N GLY A 53 6.56 8.56 23.17
CA GLY A 53 7.20 9.05 24.40
C GLY A 53 7.93 7.96 25.19
N SER A 54 7.92 6.70 24.73
CA SER A 54 8.70 5.61 25.30
C SER A 54 10.11 5.49 24.69
N GLY A 55 10.53 6.43 23.84
CA GLY A 55 11.83 6.39 23.19
C GLY A 55 11.93 5.27 22.16
N THR A 56 13.08 4.60 22.09
CA THR A 56 13.34 3.55 21.10
C THR A 56 12.37 2.36 21.16
N ASP A 57 11.73 2.14 22.31
CA ASP A 57 10.79 1.03 22.52
C ASP A 57 9.58 1.07 21.57
N LEU A 58 9.21 2.26 21.06
CA LEU A 58 8.18 2.41 20.02
C LEU A 58 8.46 1.50 18.81
N TYR A 59 9.74 1.32 18.47
CA TYR A 59 10.18 0.53 17.32
C TYR A 59 10.81 -0.81 17.71
N LEU A 60 11.41 -0.94 18.90
CA LEU A 60 12.07 -2.19 19.28
C LEU A 60 11.10 -3.23 19.85
N GLU A 61 9.95 -2.81 20.38
CA GLU A 61 8.93 -3.72 20.87
C GLU A 61 7.89 -4.08 19.80
N ARG A 62 7.34 -5.29 19.91
CA ARG A 62 6.25 -5.75 19.05
C ARG A 62 4.91 -5.30 19.61
N GLN A 63 4.17 -4.53 18.82
CA GLN A 63 2.80 -4.09 19.06
C GLN A 63 1.83 -5.11 18.44
N ALA A 64 1.08 -5.84 19.27
CA ALA A 64 0.20 -6.92 18.82
C ALA A 64 0.90 -7.99 17.94
N GLY A 65 2.15 -8.35 18.29
CA GLY A 65 2.93 -9.37 17.61
C GLY A 65 3.70 -8.89 16.36
N LEU A 66 3.51 -7.63 15.95
CA LEU A 66 4.18 -7.00 14.81
C LEU A 66 4.90 -5.72 15.21
N PHE A 67 5.86 -5.29 14.43
CA PHE A 67 6.57 -4.03 14.68
C PHE A 67 5.75 -2.82 14.22
N PHE A 68 5.87 -1.70 14.95
CA PHE A 68 5.44 -0.41 14.44
C PHE A 68 6.38 0.04 13.31
N THR A 69 5.80 0.55 12.22
CA THR A 69 6.50 0.82 10.95
C THR A 69 6.25 2.22 10.41
N TYR A 70 5.37 2.99 11.03
CA TYR A 70 5.04 4.35 10.62
C TYR A 70 5.96 5.37 11.31
N THR A 71 5.90 6.62 10.86
CA THR A 71 6.69 7.71 11.44
C THR A 71 6.29 8.00 12.90
N PRO A 72 7.13 8.69 13.68
CA PRO A 72 6.77 9.15 15.02
C PRO A 72 5.56 10.10 15.00
N PHE A 73 5.43 10.94 13.96
CA PHE A 73 4.25 11.77 13.77
C PHE A 73 2.97 10.94 13.58
N ALA A 74 3.05 9.80 12.89
CA ALA A 74 1.90 8.91 12.78
C ALA A 74 1.51 8.34 14.16
N ALA A 75 2.47 7.86 14.95
CA ALA A 75 2.21 7.40 16.32
C ALA A 75 1.54 8.50 17.16
N LEU A 76 2.08 9.73 17.12
CA LEU A 76 1.47 10.90 17.75
C LEU A 76 0.02 11.13 17.29
N SER A 77 -0.26 11.00 15.99
CA SER A 77 -1.61 11.16 15.43
C SER A 77 -2.60 10.07 15.90
N PHE A 78 -2.10 8.94 16.40
CA PHE A 78 -2.90 7.85 16.94
C PHE A 78 -3.16 7.93 18.45
N VAL A 79 -2.51 8.85 19.17
CA VAL A 79 -2.76 9.09 20.61
C VAL A 79 -4.24 9.20 20.95
N PRO A 80 -5.09 9.94 20.20
CA PRO A 80 -6.51 10.08 20.54
C PRO A 80 -7.30 8.77 20.56
N LEU A 81 -6.83 7.72 19.87
CA LEU A 81 -7.48 6.39 19.91
C LEU A 81 -7.46 5.77 21.30
N ASN A 82 -6.55 6.21 22.17
CA ASN A 82 -6.44 5.74 23.54
C ASN A 82 -7.34 6.48 24.53
N TRP A 83 -7.94 7.61 24.15
CA TRP A 83 -8.87 8.36 25.00
C TRP A 83 -10.25 7.70 25.10
N LEU A 84 -10.54 6.76 24.20
CA LEU A 84 -11.81 6.06 24.13
C LEU A 84 -11.68 4.60 24.53
N PRO A 85 -12.72 3.99 25.13
CA PRO A 85 -12.81 2.54 25.25
C PRO A 85 -12.72 1.89 23.87
N LEU A 86 -12.24 0.64 23.82
CA LEU A 86 -11.91 -0.06 22.58
C LEU A 86 -13.06 -0.18 21.58
N ILE A 87 -14.28 -0.50 22.04
CA ILE A 87 -15.43 -0.65 21.15
C ILE A 87 -15.79 0.69 20.46
N PRO A 88 -16.02 1.80 21.19
CA PRO A 88 -16.24 3.11 20.58
C PRO A 88 -15.11 3.55 19.65
N ALA A 89 -13.84 3.35 20.04
CA ALA A 89 -12.70 3.73 19.22
C ALA A 89 -12.70 3.01 17.85
N ARG A 90 -12.93 1.69 17.84
CA ARG A 90 -13.03 0.90 16.61
C ARG A 90 -14.21 1.34 15.75
N LEU A 91 -15.39 1.53 16.37
CA LEU A 91 -16.60 1.95 15.66
C LEU A 91 -16.40 3.30 14.96
N LEU A 92 -15.91 4.30 15.70
CA LEU A 92 -15.65 5.63 15.15
C LEU A 92 -14.57 5.59 14.06
N TRP A 93 -13.53 4.77 14.24
CA TRP A 93 -12.49 4.59 13.24
C TRP A 93 -13.06 4.05 11.92
N ASN A 94 -13.83 2.97 11.94
CA ASN A 94 -14.38 2.39 10.71
C ASN A 94 -15.47 3.27 10.07
N LEU A 95 -16.25 4.02 10.86
CA LEU A 95 -17.13 5.06 10.32
C LEU A 95 -16.34 6.18 9.63
N ALA A 96 -15.19 6.58 10.21
CA ALA A 96 -14.30 7.56 9.60
C ALA A 96 -13.62 7.01 8.33
N VAL A 97 -13.22 5.74 8.30
CA VAL A 97 -12.72 5.03 7.10
C VAL A 97 -13.78 5.05 6.00
N PHE A 98 -15.05 4.75 6.33
CA PHE A 98 -16.16 4.83 5.38
C PHE A 98 -16.35 6.24 4.83
N ALA A 99 -16.37 7.25 5.71
CA ALA A 99 -16.52 8.65 5.31
C ALA A 99 -15.34 9.11 4.42
N ALA A 100 -14.11 8.73 4.77
CA ALA A 100 -12.92 9.03 3.98
C ALA A 100 -12.95 8.33 2.61
N PHE A 101 -13.40 7.07 2.55
CA PHE A 101 -13.57 6.37 1.29
C PHE A 101 -14.64 7.01 0.40
N ALA A 102 -15.81 7.32 0.96
CA ALA A 102 -16.87 8.01 0.24
C ALA A 102 -16.39 9.39 -0.25
N TRP A 103 -15.62 10.10 0.57
CA TRP A 103 -15.00 11.36 0.16
C TRP A 103 -13.99 11.17 -0.98
N ALA A 104 -13.09 10.18 -0.89
CA ALA A 104 -12.16 9.85 -1.96
C ALA A 104 -12.89 9.52 -3.27
N VAL A 105 -13.98 8.74 -3.24
CA VAL A 105 -14.80 8.46 -4.42
C VAL A 105 -15.34 9.74 -5.04
N ARG A 106 -15.88 10.66 -4.23
CA ARG A 106 -16.32 11.97 -4.72
C ARG A 106 -15.18 12.73 -5.38
N GLU A 107 -14.02 12.81 -4.75
CA GLU A 107 -12.87 13.54 -5.30
C GLU A 107 -12.37 12.90 -6.61
N MET A 108 -12.34 11.56 -6.72
CA MET A 108 -11.99 10.86 -7.96
C MET A 108 -12.97 11.17 -9.10
N LEU A 109 -14.29 11.14 -8.83
CA LEU A 109 -15.31 11.46 -9.83
C LEU A 109 -15.18 12.90 -10.33
N LEU A 110 -14.97 13.85 -9.41
CA LEU A 110 -14.78 15.26 -9.75
C LEU A 110 -13.47 15.50 -10.51
N LEU A 111 -12.38 14.85 -10.10
CA LEU A 111 -11.08 14.94 -10.78
C LEU A 111 -11.15 14.40 -12.21
N ALA A 112 -11.89 13.31 -12.41
CA ALA A 112 -12.17 12.72 -13.72
C ALA A 112 -13.21 13.50 -14.55
N ARG A 113 -13.79 14.58 -14.00
CA ARG A 113 -14.87 15.37 -14.63
C ARG A 113 -16.12 14.55 -14.98
N ILE A 114 -16.38 13.46 -14.24
CA ILE A 114 -17.60 12.69 -14.38
C ILE A 114 -18.77 13.51 -13.79
N PRO A 115 -19.90 13.69 -14.49
CA PRO A 115 -21.05 14.41 -13.98
C PRO A 115 -21.53 13.86 -12.65
N PHE A 116 -21.50 14.68 -11.60
CA PHE A 116 -21.87 14.22 -10.27
C PHE A 116 -23.39 14.07 -10.16
N SER A 117 -23.85 12.84 -9.91
CA SER A 117 -25.20 12.57 -9.42
C SER A 117 -25.13 11.72 -8.15
N ARG A 118 -26.08 11.91 -7.23
CA ARG A 118 -26.17 11.09 -6.01
C ARG A 118 -26.29 9.60 -6.33
N ARG A 119 -26.87 9.25 -7.48
CA ARG A 119 -27.02 7.88 -7.94
C ARG A 119 -25.69 7.28 -8.41
N ILE A 120 -24.94 7.98 -9.26
CA ILE A 120 -23.59 7.56 -9.70
C ILE A 120 -22.68 7.44 -8.49
N PHE A 121 -22.63 8.49 -7.67
CA PHE A 121 -21.85 8.51 -6.45
C PHE A 121 -22.15 7.30 -5.55
N GLY A 122 -23.43 7.06 -5.27
CA GLY A 122 -23.85 5.96 -4.41
C GLY A 122 -23.45 4.59 -4.97
N TRP A 123 -23.56 4.38 -6.28
CA TRP A 123 -23.13 3.13 -6.91
C TRP A 123 -21.60 2.96 -6.94
N CYS A 124 -20.84 4.05 -7.16
CA CYS A 124 -19.38 4.00 -7.09
C CYS A 124 -18.90 3.67 -5.68
N VAL A 125 -19.51 4.23 -4.64
CA VAL A 125 -19.19 3.87 -3.24
C VAL A 125 -19.58 2.42 -2.98
N ALA A 126 -20.80 2.01 -3.34
CA ALA A 126 -21.28 0.66 -3.08
C ALA A 126 -20.46 -0.42 -3.79
N GLY A 127 -20.11 -0.20 -5.07
CA GLY A 127 -19.26 -1.10 -5.84
C GLY A 127 -17.81 -1.07 -5.38
N GLY A 128 -17.31 0.10 -5.00
CA GLY A 128 -15.96 0.26 -4.44
C GLY A 128 -15.76 -0.52 -3.14
N LEU A 129 -16.77 -0.58 -2.27
CA LEU A 129 -16.76 -1.38 -1.04
C LEU A 129 -16.68 -2.89 -1.29
N LEU A 130 -16.95 -3.36 -2.51
CA LEU A 130 -16.79 -4.77 -2.88
C LEU A 130 -15.36 -5.11 -3.31
N LEU A 131 -14.55 -4.11 -3.65
CA LEU A 131 -13.15 -4.30 -4.02
C LEU A 131 -12.36 -4.63 -2.76
N GLU A 132 -11.57 -5.71 -2.78
CA GLU A 132 -10.79 -6.13 -1.62
C GLU A 132 -9.82 -5.11 -1.06
N PRO A 133 -9.14 -4.27 -1.86
CA PRO A 133 -8.28 -3.25 -1.28
C PRO A 133 -9.06 -2.32 -0.32
N VAL A 134 -10.35 -2.13 -0.60
CA VAL A 134 -11.28 -1.33 0.20
C VAL A 134 -11.83 -2.14 1.37
N TRP A 135 -12.49 -3.27 1.17
CA TRP A 135 -13.09 -4.00 2.31
C TRP A 135 -12.02 -4.53 3.28
N HIS A 136 -10.84 -4.91 2.77
CA HIS A 136 -9.71 -5.33 3.59
C HIS A 136 -9.15 -4.17 4.42
N THR A 137 -9.33 -2.92 3.97
CA THR A 137 -9.04 -1.74 4.79
C THR A 137 -9.91 -1.68 6.04
N PHE A 138 -11.21 -2.02 5.95
CA PHE A 138 -12.09 -2.09 7.13
C PHE A 138 -11.76 -3.30 8.02
N PHE A 139 -11.42 -4.44 7.40
CA PHE A 139 -11.04 -5.66 8.12
C PHE A 139 -9.80 -5.47 8.99
N LEU A 140 -8.81 -4.71 8.49
CA LEU A 140 -7.58 -4.41 9.22
C LEU A 140 -7.65 -3.12 10.05
N GLY A 141 -8.60 -2.23 9.76
CA GLY A 141 -8.63 -0.87 10.32
C GLY A 141 -7.51 0.02 9.75
N GLN A 142 -7.25 -0.08 8.46
CA GLN A 142 -6.13 0.56 7.77
C GLN A 142 -6.31 2.06 7.50
N ILE A 143 -5.20 2.79 7.43
CA ILE A 143 -5.19 4.26 7.27
C ILE A 143 -5.20 4.73 5.81
N ASN A 144 -4.89 3.86 4.84
CA ASN A 144 -4.56 4.31 3.48
C ASN A 144 -5.68 5.08 2.77
N VAL A 145 -6.96 4.83 3.08
CA VAL A 145 -8.06 5.59 2.47
C VAL A 145 -8.12 7.04 2.96
N PHE A 146 -7.67 7.33 4.19
CA PHE A 146 -7.51 8.71 4.67
C PHE A 146 -6.43 9.42 3.87
N LEU A 147 -5.29 8.75 3.65
CA LEU A 147 -4.18 9.29 2.87
C LEU A 147 -4.61 9.53 1.41
N LEU A 148 -5.30 8.57 0.80
CA LEU A 148 -5.86 8.71 -0.54
C LEU A 148 -6.80 9.92 -0.63
N ALA A 149 -7.73 10.08 0.32
CA ALA A 149 -8.68 11.19 0.35
C ALA A 149 -7.98 12.56 0.48
N LEU A 150 -7.00 12.69 1.39
CA LEU A 150 -6.22 13.91 1.58
C LEU A 150 -5.46 14.31 0.31
N VAL A 151 -4.80 13.34 -0.33
CA VAL A 151 -3.99 13.59 -1.53
C VAL A 151 -4.88 13.91 -2.73
N LEU A 152 -6.01 13.20 -2.91
CA LEU A 152 -7.01 13.52 -3.94
C LEU A 152 -7.57 14.93 -3.77
N PHE A 153 -7.89 15.32 -2.54
CA PHE A 153 -8.41 16.64 -2.25
C PHE A 153 -7.45 17.74 -2.69
N ASP A 154 -6.17 17.63 -2.34
CA ASP A 154 -5.16 18.60 -2.75
C ASP A 154 -4.93 18.59 -4.27
N VAL A 155 -4.77 17.41 -4.88
CA VAL A 155 -4.54 17.31 -6.34
C VAL A 155 -5.72 17.86 -7.13
N ARG A 156 -6.97 17.64 -6.69
CA ARG A 156 -8.14 18.23 -7.33
C ARG A 156 -8.13 19.75 -7.24
N ARG A 157 -7.76 20.31 -6.09
CA ARG A 157 -7.64 21.76 -5.93
C ARG A 157 -6.52 22.35 -6.80
N VAL A 158 -5.41 21.62 -6.96
CA VAL A 158 -4.36 21.97 -7.94
C VAL A 158 -4.93 21.97 -9.36
N ALA A 159 -5.70 20.95 -9.73
CA ALA A 159 -6.33 20.84 -11.05
C ALA A 159 -7.32 21.98 -11.33
N GLU A 160 -8.03 22.46 -10.29
CA GLU A 160 -8.93 23.62 -10.34
C GLU A 160 -8.21 24.98 -10.32
N GLY A 161 -6.87 25.00 -10.24
CA GLY A 161 -6.08 26.25 -10.17
C GLY A 161 -6.17 26.99 -8.84
N ARG A 162 -6.59 26.33 -7.76
CA ARG A 162 -6.71 26.95 -6.42
C ARG A 162 -5.34 27.04 -5.74
N GLY A 163 -5.05 28.19 -5.11
CA GLY A 163 -3.70 28.50 -4.62
C GLY A 163 -3.48 28.47 -3.09
N ARG A 164 -4.47 28.82 -2.27
CA ARG A 164 -4.29 28.91 -0.80
C ARG A 164 -4.49 27.56 -0.11
N GLY A 165 -3.53 27.17 0.72
CA GLY A 165 -3.57 25.96 1.57
C GLY A 165 -3.49 24.63 0.82
N VAL A 166 -3.31 24.66 -0.51
CA VAL A 166 -3.22 23.45 -1.33
C VAL A 166 -1.85 22.81 -1.14
N GLY A 167 -1.84 21.55 -0.75
CA GLY A 167 -0.63 20.78 -0.45
C GLY A 167 -0.50 20.40 1.03
N ILE A 168 -1.28 21.01 1.94
CA ILE A 168 -1.23 20.66 3.37
C ILE A 168 -1.65 19.21 3.60
N GLY A 169 -2.75 18.77 2.98
CA GLY A 169 -3.24 17.40 3.11
C GLY A 169 -2.22 16.38 2.58
N LEU A 170 -1.59 16.69 1.44
CA LEU A 170 -0.50 15.89 0.89
C LEU A 170 0.70 15.84 1.85
N GLY A 171 1.15 16.96 2.39
CA GLY A 171 2.26 17.00 3.35
C GLY A 171 1.99 16.19 4.62
N VAL A 172 0.78 16.30 5.19
CA VAL A 172 0.32 15.46 6.31
C VAL A 172 0.33 13.98 5.92
N ALA A 173 -0.17 13.64 4.73
CA ALA A 173 -0.20 12.25 4.28
C ALA A 173 1.21 11.65 4.15
N VAL A 174 2.16 12.42 3.59
CA VAL A 174 3.59 12.04 3.50
C VAL A 174 4.21 11.88 4.90
N ALA A 175 3.86 12.77 5.83
CA ALA A 175 4.38 12.71 7.19
C ALA A 175 3.85 11.50 7.97
N ILE A 176 2.68 10.97 7.64
CA ILE A 176 2.15 9.73 8.22
C ILE A 176 2.84 8.52 7.58
N LYS A 177 2.91 8.50 6.25
CA LYS A 177 3.48 7.41 5.45
C LYS A 177 4.18 8.00 4.25
N LEU A 178 5.46 7.70 4.02
CA LEU A 178 6.24 8.41 2.98
C LEU A 178 5.79 8.13 1.53
N THR A 179 5.01 7.08 1.28
CA THR A 179 4.63 6.64 -0.08
C THR A 179 3.93 7.70 -0.94
N PRO A 180 3.06 8.60 -0.42
CA PRO A 180 2.49 9.69 -1.22
C PRO A 180 3.51 10.76 -1.63
N GLY A 181 4.77 10.68 -1.21
CA GLY A 181 5.83 11.62 -1.58
C GLY A 181 6.02 11.73 -3.10
N VAL A 182 5.67 10.68 -3.85
CA VAL A 182 5.64 10.70 -5.32
C VAL A 182 4.76 11.82 -5.87
N PHE A 183 3.67 12.19 -5.19
CA PHE A 183 2.79 13.28 -5.60
C PHE A 183 3.42 14.66 -5.37
N VAL A 184 4.28 14.81 -4.35
CA VAL A 184 5.05 16.06 -4.16
C VAL A 184 6.00 16.27 -5.33
N VAL A 185 6.70 15.21 -5.75
CA VAL A 185 7.59 15.23 -6.91
C VAL A 185 6.80 15.50 -8.20
N LEU A 186 5.66 14.84 -8.40
CA LEU A 186 4.76 15.12 -9.51
C LEU A 186 4.36 16.61 -9.56
N LEU A 187 3.99 17.21 -8.43
CA LEU A 187 3.62 18.63 -8.38
C LEU A 187 4.79 19.53 -8.78
N LEU A 188 6.02 19.25 -8.32
CA LEU A 188 7.21 19.98 -8.75
C LEU A 188 7.43 19.87 -10.26
N LEU A 189 7.43 18.64 -10.78
CA LEU A 189 7.65 18.38 -12.21
C LEU A 189 6.55 18.96 -13.10
N ALA A 190 5.30 18.98 -12.62
CA ALA A 190 4.16 19.60 -13.31
C ALA A 190 4.13 21.13 -13.18
N GLY A 191 5.15 21.77 -12.58
CA GLY A 191 5.23 23.22 -12.43
C GLY A 191 4.33 23.81 -11.34
N ARG A 192 3.79 22.97 -10.45
CA ARG A 192 2.92 23.35 -9.33
C ARG A 192 3.73 23.59 -8.06
N VAL A 193 4.77 24.40 -8.19
CA VAL A 193 5.81 24.63 -7.16
C VAL A 193 5.22 25.09 -5.83
N ARG A 194 4.26 26.03 -5.82
CA ARG A 194 3.64 26.52 -4.59
C ARG A 194 2.96 25.42 -3.78
N ALA A 195 2.25 24.51 -4.46
CA ALA A 195 1.57 23.39 -3.80
C ALA A 195 2.58 22.37 -3.27
N ALA A 196 3.65 22.08 -4.03
CA ALA A 196 4.73 21.22 -3.58
C ALA A 196 5.49 21.80 -2.37
N LEU A 197 5.79 23.10 -2.37
CA LEU A 197 6.41 23.79 -1.23
C LEU A 197 5.49 23.76 0.00
N THR A 198 4.19 23.98 -0.18
CA THR A 198 3.20 23.88 0.91
C THR A 198 3.18 22.47 1.49
N ALA A 199 3.22 21.43 0.64
CA ALA A 199 3.33 20.05 1.09
C ALA A 199 4.64 19.78 1.82
N GLY A 200 5.77 20.30 1.33
CA GLY A 200 7.08 20.18 1.98
C GLY A 200 7.10 20.85 3.36
N VAL A 201 6.56 22.06 3.49
CA VAL A 201 6.44 22.77 4.77
C VAL A 201 5.52 22.01 5.72
N SER A 202 4.36 21.54 5.26
CA SER A 202 3.45 20.75 6.08
C SER A 202 4.09 19.44 6.56
N PHE A 203 4.81 18.75 5.67
CA PHE A 203 5.58 17.54 6.03
C PHE A 203 6.64 17.84 7.09
N ALA A 204 7.39 18.94 6.92
CA ALA A 204 8.42 19.35 7.87
C ALA A 204 7.82 19.68 9.24
N VAL A 205 6.72 20.45 9.29
CA VAL A 205 6.00 20.76 10.54
C VAL A 205 5.53 19.50 11.24
N CYS A 206 4.88 18.58 10.53
CA CYS A 206 4.46 17.30 11.09
C CYS A 206 5.64 16.47 11.62
N THR A 207 6.75 16.42 10.87
CA THR A 207 7.96 15.72 11.28
C THR A 207 8.55 16.33 12.56
N LEU A 208 8.61 17.66 12.64
CA LEU A 208 9.06 18.38 13.84
C LEU A 208 8.15 18.12 15.05
N LEU A 209 6.84 17.99 14.85
CA LEU A 209 5.92 17.57 15.92
C LEU A 209 6.22 16.14 16.40
N GLY A 210 6.59 15.23 15.50
CA GLY A 210 7.07 13.89 15.87
C GLY A 210 8.34 13.96 16.72
N PHE A 211 9.33 14.76 16.31
CA PHE A 211 10.54 15.00 17.10
C PHE A 211 10.26 15.63 18.46
N ALA A 212 9.32 16.58 18.52
CA ALA A 212 8.93 17.22 19.78
C ALA A 212 8.23 16.24 20.74
N ALA A 213 7.50 15.25 20.20
CA ALA A 213 6.82 14.24 21.01
C ALA A 213 7.76 13.12 21.48
N ASP A 214 8.66 12.65 20.62
CA ASP A 214 9.62 11.59 20.95
C ASP A 214 10.92 11.72 20.13
N PRO A 215 11.93 12.44 20.65
CA PRO A 215 13.18 12.69 19.93
C PRO A 215 14.00 11.41 19.65
N GLU A 216 14.05 10.47 20.61
CA GLU A 216 14.83 9.23 20.50
C GLU A 216 14.21 8.30 19.45
N ALA A 217 12.90 8.10 19.51
CA ALA A 217 12.19 7.33 18.50
C ALA A 217 12.35 7.96 17.11
N SER A 218 12.29 9.29 17.04
CA SER A 218 12.47 10.01 15.77
C SER A 218 13.87 9.84 15.18
N TRP A 219 14.92 9.91 16.00
CA TRP A 219 16.27 9.65 15.52
C TRP A 219 16.46 8.22 15.04
N LEU A 220 15.99 7.24 15.81
CA LEU A 220 16.04 5.84 15.41
C LEU A 220 15.26 5.60 14.11
N TYR A 221 14.09 6.22 13.96
CA TYR A 221 13.27 6.07 12.76
C TYR A 221 14.00 6.52 11.50
N TRP A 222 14.49 7.77 11.50
CA TRP A 222 15.08 8.39 10.31
C TRP A 222 16.47 7.84 9.97
N ARG A 223 17.21 7.31 10.94
CA ARG A 223 18.55 6.75 10.72
C ARG A 223 18.54 5.28 10.33
N GLU A 224 17.62 4.50 10.89
CA GLU A 224 17.69 3.03 10.83
C GLU A 224 16.39 2.43 10.31
N ILE A 225 15.28 2.65 11.03
CA ILE A 225 14.02 1.95 10.77
C ILE A 225 13.48 2.21 9.37
N PHE A 226 13.63 3.43 8.86
CA PHE A 226 13.21 3.80 7.51
C PHE A 226 13.87 2.94 6.42
N PHE A 227 15.13 2.55 6.62
CA PHE A 227 15.91 1.76 5.66
C PHE A 227 15.78 0.24 5.87
N ASP A 228 15.26 -0.19 7.03
CA ASP A 228 15.14 -1.60 7.38
C ASP A 228 13.80 -2.21 6.94
N SER A 229 13.75 -2.68 5.70
CA SER A 229 12.59 -3.42 5.17
C SER A 229 12.50 -4.88 5.67
N SER A 230 13.47 -5.38 6.45
CA SER A 230 13.45 -6.77 6.93
C SER A 230 12.44 -6.99 8.08
N ARG A 231 11.97 -5.91 8.71
CA ARG A 231 11.05 -5.91 9.86
C ARG A 231 9.61 -6.30 9.52
N VAL A 232 9.34 -6.59 8.25
CA VAL A 232 8.01 -6.75 7.67
C VAL A 232 8.01 -7.94 6.72
N GLY A 233 6.89 -8.65 6.63
CA GLY A 233 6.80 -9.94 5.95
C GLY A 233 6.88 -9.89 4.42
N ILE A 234 8.04 -9.57 3.85
CA ILE A 234 8.24 -9.43 2.40
C ILE A 234 7.64 -10.57 1.56
N PRO A 235 7.82 -11.87 1.87
CA PRO A 235 7.31 -12.95 1.03
C PRO A 235 5.80 -13.20 1.19
N TYR A 236 5.14 -12.60 2.19
CA TYR A 236 3.72 -12.85 2.48
C TYR A 236 2.85 -12.56 1.25
N ILE A 237 1.88 -13.44 0.99
CA ILE A 237 1.06 -13.46 -0.24
C ILE A 237 0.35 -12.13 -0.52
N SER A 238 -0.01 -11.40 0.52
CA SER A 238 -0.63 -10.07 0.39
C SER A 238 0.32 -9.03 -0.20
N ASN A 239 1.64 -9.21 -0.12
CA ASN A 239 2.60 -8.30 -0.71
C ASN A 239 2.61 -8.46 -2.23
N GLN A 240 1.89 -7.59 -2.93
CA GLN A 240 1.73 -7.59 -4.38
C GLN A 240 2.71 -6.59 -5.05
N SER A 241 3.86 -6.29 -4.42
CA SER A 241 4.91 -5.48 -5.04
C SER A 241 5.74 -6.28 -6.05
N PRO A 242 6.45 -5.62 -7.00
CA PRO A 242 7.43 -6.30 -7.85
C PRO A 242 8.50 -7.04 -7.05
N TYR A 243 8.94 -6.47 -5.91
CA TYR A 243 9.95 -7.09 -5.05
C TYR A 243 9.43 -8.35 -4.36
N GLY A 244 8.23 -8.29 -3.76
CA GLY A 244 7.61 -9.45 -3.13
C GLY A 244 7.33 -10.59 -4.13
N ALA A 245 6.93 -10.23 -5.35
CA ALA A 245 6.76 -11.20 -6.43
C ALA A 245 8.06 -11.89 -6.81
N LEU A 246 9.16 -11.12 -6.93
CA LEU A 246 10.47 -11.67 -7.26
C LEU A 246 11.02 -12.55 -6.13
N VAL A 247 10.96 -12.08 -4.87
CA VAL A 247 11.40 -12.85 -3.69
C VAL A 247 10.69 -14.20 -3.63
N ARG A 248 9.38 -14.23 -3.91
CA ARG A 248 8.65 -15.50 -4.04
C ARG A 248 9.19 -16.33 -5.22
N LEU A 249 9.31 -15.74 -6.40
CA LEU A 249 9.79 -16.45 -7.60
C LEU A 249 11.16 -17.11 -7.41
N VAL A 250 12.12 -16.43 -6.79
CA VAL A 250 13.49 -16.93 -6.60
C VAL A 250 13.69 -17.68 -5.27
N GLY A 251 12.62 -17.89 -4.51
CA GLY A 251 12.63 -18.71 -3.30
C GLY A 251 13.33 -18.09 -2.08
N GLY A 252 13.51 -16.77 -2.03
CA GLY A 252 14.23 -16.11 -0.94
C GLY A 252 14.66 -14.69 -1.28
N ARG A 253 14.89 -13.85 -0.26
CA ARG A 253 15.37 -12.47 -0.47
C ARG A 253 16.85 -12.43 -0.79
N GLU A 254 17.60 -13.37 -0.21
CA GLU A 254 19.01 -13.64 -0.42
C GLU A 254 19.33 -14.02 -1.86
N ASN A 255 18.33 -14.51 -2.61
CA ASN A 255 18.46 -14.87 -4.02
C ASN A 255 18.11 -13.70 -4.97
N VAL A 256 17.70 -12.55 -4.44
CA VAL A 256 17.45 -11.34 -5.23
C VAL A 256 18.75 -10.55 -5.36
N GLY A 257 19.28 -10.48 -6.59
CA GLY A 257 20.50 -9.74 -6.87
C GLY A 257 20.33 -8.21 -6.76
N GLU A 258 21.45 -7.51 -6.54
CA GLU A 258 21.50 -6.04 -6.39
C GLU A 258 20.95 -5.28 -7.60
N TRP A 259 20.92 -5.90 -8.79
CA TRP A 259 20.31 -5.35 -10.00
C TRP A 259 18.85 -4.92 -9.79
N PHE A 260 18.14 -5.51 -8.82
CA PHE A 260 16.77 -5.15 -8.52
C PHE A 260 16.64 -3.69 -8.08
N LEU A 261 17.69 -3.06 -7.53
CA LEU A 261 17.69 -1.64 -7.18
C LEU A 261 17.37 -0.72 -8.38
N LEU A 262 17.62 -1.19 -9.61
CA LEU A 262 17.27 -0.46 -10.84
C LEU A 262 15.77 -0.49 -11.14
N VAL A 263 15.06 -1.56 -10.77
CA VAL A 263 13.62 -1.74 -11.07
C VAL A 263 12.74 -0.60 -10.51
N PRO A 264 12.79 -0.26 -9.21
CA PRO A 264 12.00 0.85 -8.68
C PRO A 264 12.44 2.19 -9.29
N VAL A 265 13.71 2.39 -9.62
CA VAL A 265 14.19 3.61 -10.29
C VAL A 265 13.55 3.77 -11.68
N VAL A 266 13.49 2.69 -12.47
CA VAL A 266 12.85 2.68 -13.79
C VAL A 266 11.36 2.96 -13.69
N PHE A 267 10.64 2.28 -12.79
CA PHE A 267 9.20 2.55 -12.58
C PHE A 267 8.95 3.98 -12.11
N LEU A 268 9.78 4.50 -11.21
CA LEU A 268 9.67 5.87 -10.72
C LEU A 268 9.89 6.89 -11.84
N ALA A 269 10.95 6.73 -12.63
CA ALA A 269 11.26 7.63 -13.73
C ALA A 269 10.17 7.61 -14.80
N LEU A 270 9.75 6.43 -15.26
CA LEU A 270 8.70 6.28 -16.27
C LEU A 270 7.36 6.80 -15.76
N GLY A 271 6.98 6.41 -14.53
CA GLY A 271 5.72 6.80 -13.91
C GLY A 271 5.61 8.31 -13.70
N LEU A 272 6.66 8.95 -13.19
CA LEU A 272 6.71 10.41 -13.05
C LEU A 272 6.72 11.12 -14.40
N ALA A 273 7.40 10.60 -15.42
CA ALA A 273 7.39 11.18 -16.76
C ALA A 273 5.98 11.18 -17.37
N VAL A 274 5.29 10.04 -17.31
CA VAL A 274 3.91 9.87 -17.80
C VAL A 274 2.95 10.75 -17.00
N ALA A 275 3.00 10.69 -15.66
CA ALA A 275 2.13 11.48 -14.81
C ALA A 275 2.33 12.99 -14.99
N THR A 276 3.59 13.44 -15.13
CA THR A 276 3.92 14.85 -15.36
C THR A 276 3.39 15.34 -16.70
N ARG A 277 3.54 14.54 -17.76
CA ARG A 277 3.01 14.87 -19.07
C ARG A 277 1.50 15.06 -19.01
N ASP A 278 0.78 14.13 -18.40
CA ASP A 278 -0.70 14.18 -18.33
C ASP A 278 -1.17 15.36 -17.47
N ALA A 279 -0.48 15.63 -16.35
CA ALA A 279 -0.73 16.80 -15.51
C ALA A 279 -0.54 18.12 -16.27
N ARG A 280 0.53 18.24 -17.08
CA ARG A 280 0.80 19.41 -17.93
C ARG A 280 -0.23 19.58 -19.05
N ARG A 281 -0.83 18.48 -19.54
CA ARG A 281 -1.97 18.49 -20.48
C ARG A 281 -3.32 18.78 -19.80
N GLY A 282 -3.34 18.92 -18.47
CA GLY A 282 -4.56 19.19 -17.71
C GLY A 282 -5.40 17.94 -17.40
N ASP A 283 -4.88 16.74 -17.70
CA ASP A 283 -5.48 15.46 -17.30
C ASP A 283 -4.92 14.99 -15.96
N TRP A 284 -5.43 15.63 -14.90
CA TRP A 284 -5.02 15.32 -13.54
C TRP A 284 -5.55 13.98 -13.02
N ALA A 285 -6.61 13.43 -13.61
CA ALA A 285 -7.14 12.13 -13.23
C ALA A 285 -6.17 11.00 -13.61
N SER A 286 -5.64 11.06 -14.84
CA SER A 286 -4.67 10.08 -15.33
C SER A 286 -3.29 10.29 -14.73
N ALA A 287 -2.90 11.54 -14.49
CA ALA A 287 -1.69 11.85 -13.72
C ALA A 287 -1.74 11.26 -12.30
N PHE A 288 -2.87 11.40 -11.61
CA PHE A 288 -3.07 10.84 -10.28
C PHE A 288 -3.03 9.31 -10.32
N ALA A 289 -3.77 8.69 -11.24
CA ALA A 289 -3.80 7.24 -11.40
C ALA A 289 -2.40 6.66 -11.65
N THR A 290 -1.63 7.29 -12.54
CA THR A 290 -0.26 6.88 -12.85
C THR A 290 0.66 7.01 -11.64
N ALA A 291 0.63 8.15 -10.92
CA ALA A 291 1.44 8.35 -9.72
C ALA A 291 1.06 7.38 -8.58
N GLY A 292 -0.24 7.11 -8.41
CA GLY A 292 -0.74 6.11 -7.46
C GLY A 292 -0.20 4.71 -7.75
N LEU A 293 -0.31 4.24 -9.01
CA LEU A 293 0.28 2.97 -9.45
C LEU A 293 1.80 2.95 -9.30
N THR A 294 2.48 4.06 -9.63
CA THR A 294 3.93 4.20 -9.45
C THR A 294 4.32 3.98 -7.99
N SER A 295 3.57 4.56 -7.03
CA SER A 295 3.86 4.36 -5.61
C SER A 295 3.79 2.89 -5.17
N LEU A 296 2.89 2.10 -5.78
CA LEU A 296 2.75 0.67 -5.51
C LEU A 296 3.87 -0.16 -6.15
N LEU A 297 4.33 0.23 -7.34
CA LEU A 297 5.35 -0.50 -8.09
C LEU A 297 6.77 -0.22 -7.58
N VAL A 298 7.02 0.98 -7.06
CA VAL A 298 8.31 1.39 -6.50
C VAL A 298 8.51 0.87 -5.07
N SER A 299 7.42 0.69 -4.32
CA SER A 299 7.50 0.19 -2.95
C SER A 299 7.96 -1.27 -2.91
N PRO A 300 8.90 -1.65 -2.02
CA PRO A 300 9.22 -3.05 -1.78
C PRO A 300 8.04 -3.82 -1.19
N ILE A 301 7.04 -3.11 -0.62
CA ILE A 301 5.88 -3.70 0.04
C ILE A 301 4.59 -2.99 -0.39
N SER A 302 3.75 -3.73 -1.08
CA SER A 302 2.44 -3.29 -1.57
C SER A 302 1.39 -4.32 -1.19
N TRP A 303 1.04 -4.34 0.11
CA TRP A 303 -0.03 -5.18 0.66
C TRP A 303 -1.33 -5.01 -0.11
N ALA A 304 -2.19 -6.03 -0.12
CA ALA A 304 -3.44 -6.01 -0.87
C ALA A 304 -4.29 -4.75 -0.59
N HIS A 305 -4.40 -4.35 0.68
CA HIS A 305 -5.08 -3.12 1.09
C HIS A 305 -4.38 -1.80 0.66
N HIS A 306 -3.10 -1.81 0.27
CA HIS A 306 -2.45 -0.64 -0.36
C HIS A 306 -3.03 -0.37 -1.75
N TRP A 307 -3.62 -1.36 -2.43
CA TRP A 307 -4.12 -1.20 -3.79
C TRP A 307 -5.36 -0.31 -3.94
N VAL A 308 -5.82 0.32 -2.85
CA VAL A 308 -6.72 1.48 -2.92
C VAL A 308 -6.17 2.58 -3.85
N TRP A 309 -4.85 2.67 -3.99
CA TRP A 309 -4.17 3.60 -4.93
C TRP A 309 -4.36 3.24 -6.42
N ALA A 310 -4.88 2.05 -6.75
CA ALA A 310 -5.22 1.66 -8.11
C ALA A 310 -6.65 2.06 -8.54
N LEU A 311 -7.53 2.41 -7.59
CA LEU A 311 -8.92 2.79 -7.86
C LEU A 311 -9.07 3.98 -8.82
N PRO A 312 -8.23 5.05 -8.73
CA PRO A 312 -8.29 6.13 -9.71
C PRO A 312 -8.11 5.65 -11.15
N ALA A 313 -7.29 4.62 -11.41
CA ALA A 313 -7.13 4.05 -12.75
C ALA A 313 -8.40 3.35 -13.25
N LEU A 314 -9.17 2.71 -12.35
CA LEU A 314 -10.48 2.15 -12.69
C LEU A 314 -11.48 3.26 -13.07
N VAL A 315 -11.46 4.38 -12.33
CA VAL A 315 -12.31 5.54 -12.64
C VAL A 315 -11.93 6.14 -14.00
N VAL A 316 -10.63 6.24 -14.31
CA VAL A 316 -10.16 6.72 -15.62
C VAL A 316 -10.61 5.79 -16.75
N LEU A 317 -10.50 4.46 -16.58
CA LEU A 317 -11.02 3.49 -17.56
C LEU A 317 -12.52 3.66 -17.81
N VAL A 318 -13.31 3.80 -16.74
CA VAL A 318 -14.76 4.02 -16.83
C VAL A 318 -15.08 5.33 -17.54
N ASN A 319 -14.37 6.40 -17.21
CA ASN A 319 -14.55 7.72 -17.82
C ASN A 319 -14.28 7.69 -19.34
N GLU A 320 -13.32 6.87 -19.77
CA GLU A 320 -12.97 6.70 -21.18
C GLU A 320 -13.80 5.62 -21.90
N GLY A 321 -14.89 5.14 -21.29
CA GLY A 321 -15.78 4.14 -21.89
C GLY A 321 -15.19 2.74 -21.97
N ARG A 322 -14.04 2.47 -21.33
CA ARG A 322 -13.37 1.16 -21.30
C ARG A 322 -13.96 0.25 -20.22
N PHE A 323 -15.29 0.15 -20.18
CA PHE A 323 -16.03 -0.58 -19.14
C PHE A 323 -15.61 -2.04 -19.03
N ARG A 324 -15.30 -2.72 -20.14
CA ARG A 324 -14.83 -4.12 -20.12
C ARG A 324 -13.52 -4.27 -19.36
N ALA A 325 -12.54 -3.40 -19.62
CA ALA A 325 -11.25 -3.43 -18.94
C ALA A 325 -11.41 -3.07 -17.45
N ALA A 326 -12.23 -2.06 -17.14
CA ALA A 326 -12.55 -1.70 -15.76
C ALA A 326 -13.23 -2.84 -15.00
N SER A 327 -14.18 -3.54 -15.64
CA SER A 327 -14.88 -4.69 -15.06
C SER A 327 -13.94 -5.88 -14.83
N TRP A 328 -13.01 -6.17 -15.75
CA TRP A 328 -12.03 -7.24 -15.55
C TRP A 328 -11.06 -6.93 -14.41
N ALA A 329 -10.50 -5.72 -14.38
CA ALA A 329 -9.63 -5.30 -13.28
C ALA A 329 -10.39 -5.28 -11.94
N GLY A 330 -11.62 -4.77 -11.94
CA GLY A 330 -12.53 -4.80 -10.79
C GLY A 330 -12.83 -6.22 -10.33
N ALA A 331 -13.11 -7.15 -11.24
CA ALA A 331 -13.38 -8.54 -10.91
C ALA A 331 -12.18 -9.22 -10.24
N VAL A 332 -10.95 -8.94 -10.68
CA VAL A 332 -9.73 -9.43 -10.00
C VAL A 332 -9.65 -8.89 -8.56
N PHE A 333 -9.95 -7.61 -8.33
CA PHE A 333 -10.00 -7.04 -6.98
C PHE A 333 -11.17 -7.54 -6.13
N VAL A 334 -12.31 -7.87 -6.72
CA VAL A 334 -13.44 -8.47 -5.97
C VAL A 334 -13.09 -9.90 -5.58
N LEU A 335 -12.63 -10.71 -6.53
CA LEU A 335 -12.35 -12.13 -6.32
C LEU A 335 -11.10 -12.35 -5.47
N SER A 336 -10.07 -11.50 -5.61
CA SER A 336 -8.83 -11.56 -4.83
C SER A 336 -8.20 -12.95 -4.83
N PRO A 337 -7.86 -13.48 -6.03
CA PRO A 337 -7.58 -14.90 -6.20
C PRO A 337 -6.32 -15.38 -5.47
N MET A 338 -5.42 -14.47 -5.09
CA MET A 338 -4.22 -14.77 -4.31
C MET A 338 -4.54 -15.38 -2.94
N TRP A 339 -5.72 -15.13 -2.37
CA TRP A 339 -6.13 -15.69 -1.07
C TRP A 339 -6.58 -17.15 -1.12
N TYR A 340 -6.89 -17.69 -2.31
CA TYR A 340 -7.35 -19.08 -2.46
C TYR A 340 -6.21 -20.07 -2.72
N LEU A 341 -4.99 -19.57 -2.89
CA LEU A 341 -3.83 -20.39 -3.18
C LEU A 341 -3.04 -20.71 -1.91
N PRO A 342 -2.29 -21.84 -1.89
CA PRO A 342 -1.39 -22.17 -0.79
C PRO A 342 -0.44 -21.01 -0.48
N ARG A 343 -0.12 -20.83 0.80
CA ARG A 343 0.80 -19.78 1.26
C ARG A 343 2.26 -20.06 0.87
N THR A 344 2.55 -21.31 0.49
CA THR A 344 3.82 -21.76 -0.07
C THR A 344 3.81 -21.58 -1.59
N LEU A 345 5.00 -21.53 -2.20
CA LEU A 345 5.14 -21.37 -3.64
C LEU A 345 4.34 -22.45 -4.38
N GLY A 346 3.29 -22.02 -5.08
CA GLY A 346 2.67 -22.85 -6.10
C GLY A 346 3.61 -23.00 -7.30
N PRO A 347 3.39 -24.00 -8.18
CA PRO A 347 4.17 -24.14 -9.41
C PRO A 347 4.13 -22.83 -10.22
N ILE A 348 5.19 -22.55 -11.02
CA ILE A 348 5.35 -21.34 -11.86
C ILE A 348 4.05 -20.89 -12.57
N PRO A 349 3.20 -21.78 -13.12
CA PRO A 349 1.92 -21.39 -13.73
C PRO A 349 0.93 -20.66 -12.82
N LEU A 350 1.05 -20.77 -11.50
CA LEU A 350 0.17 -20.08 -10.54
C LEU A 350 0.68 -18.68 -10.16
N LEU A 351 1.88 -18.29 -10.59
CA LEU A 351 2.46 -16.99 -10.26
C LEU A 351 1.60 -15.79 -10.70
N PRO A 352 0.94 -15.79 -11.87
CA PRO A 352 0.03 -14.70 -12.22
C PRO A 352 -1.15 -14.58 -11.24
N THR A 353 -1.65 -15.69 -10.71
CA THR A 353 -2.75 -15.72 -9.75
C THR A 353 -2.32 -15.28 -8.35
N VAL A 354 -1.13 -15.73 -7.92
CA VAL A 354 -0.46 -15.31 -6.68
C VAL A 354 -0.15 -13.81 -6.70
N ASN A 355 0.17 -13.25 -7.86
CA ASN A 355 0.53 -11.85 -8.07
C ASN A 355 -0.55 -11.08 -8.85
N ALA A 356 -1.83 -11.48 -8.71
CA ALA A 356 -2.91 -10.99 -9.56
C ALA A 356 -3.05 -9.46 -9.55
N TYR A 357 -2.81 -8.81 -8.40
CA TYR A 357 -2.90 -7.36 -8.33
C TYR A 357 -1.72 -6.72 -9.04
N LEU A 358 -0.51 -7.25 -8.86
CA LEU A 358 0.67 -6.78 -9.59
C LEU A 358 0.44 -6.86 -11.10
N VAL A 359 -0.10 -7.97 -11.61
CA VAL A 359 -0.41 -8.15 -13.03
C VAL A 359 -1.41 -7.09 -13.51
N VAL A 360 -2.49 -6.86 -12.76
CA VAL A 360 -3.46 -5.79 -13.07
C VAL A 360 -2.82 -4.41 -13.03
N GLY A 361 -1.98 -4.13 -12.02
CA GLY A 361 -1.27 -2.87 -11.88
C GLY A 361 -0.31 -2.59 -13.04
N LEU A 362 0.46 -3.59 -13.45
CA LEU A 362 1.35 -3.50 -14.61
C LEU A 362 0.55 -3.29 -15.90
N ALA A 363 -0.59 -3.96 -16.08
CA ALA A 363 -1.45 -3.76 -17.24
C ALA A 363 -2.03 -2.33 -17.26
N LEU A 364 -2.54 -1.83 -16.14
CA LEU A 364 -3.06 -0.47 -16.01
C LEU A 364 -1.97 0.59 -16.24
N PHE A 365 -0.79 0.39 -15.65
CA PHE A 365 0.36 1.28 -15.79
C PHE A 365 0.88 1.32 -17.23
N THR A 366 1.01 0.15 -17.87
CA THR A 366 1.40 0.03 -19.28
C THR A 366 0.37 0.70 -20.17
N TRP A 367 -0.91 0.49 -19.91
CA TRP A 367 -1.98 1.13 -20.66
C TRP A 367 -1.94 2.67 -20.56
N LEU A 368 -1.81 3.24 -19.35
CA LEU A 368 -1.66 4.69 -19.14
C LEU A 368 -0.40 5.25 -19.85
N THR A 369 0.67 4.46 -19.87
CA THR A 369 1.90 4.81 -20.58
C THR A 369 1.68 4.83 -22.10
N LEU A 370 1.05 3.79 -22.67
CA LEU A 370 0.90 3.63 -24.12
C LEU A 370 -0.22 4.46 -24.74
N ARG A 371 -1.35 4.67 -24.04
CA ARG A 371 -2.52 5.39 -24.61
C ARG A 371 -2.19 6.81 -25.11
N SER A 372 -1.06 7.32 -24.65
CA SER A 372 -0.60 8.68 -24.88
C SER A 372 0.07 8.93 -26.22
N ARG A 373 0.36 7.86 -26.98
CA ARG A 373 0.85 7.95 -28.36
C ARG A 373 -0.29 8.29 -29.32
N ASP A 374 -1.46 7.65 -29.17
CA ASP A 374 -2.58 7.79 -30.10
C ASP A 374 -3.18 9.20 -30.18
N GLN A 375 -3.30 9.91 -29.05
CA GLN A 375 -3.87 11.28 -29.06
C GLN A 375 -2.92 12.34 -29.64
N GLY A 376 -1.61 12.07 -29.65
CA GLY A 376 -0.63 12.95 -30.27
C GLY A 376 -0.71 12.90 -31.80
N GLU A 377 -0.83 11.69 -32.35
CA GLU A 377 -0.92 11.45 -33.80
C GLU A 377 -2.25 11.95 -34.39
N LEU A 378 -3.36 11.78 -33.69
CA LEU A 378 -4.67 12.32 -34.09
C LEU A 378 -4.69 13.86 -34.11
N ALA A 379 -4.07 14.50 -33.11
CA ALA A 379 -4.00 15.96 -33.04
C ALA A 379 -3.05 16.55 -34.08
N SER A 380 -1.92 15.89 -34.38
CA SER A 380 -1.04 16.29 -35.47
C SER A 380 -1.67 16.06 -36.84
N GLY A 381 -2.35 14.93 -37.05
CA GLY A 381 -3.04 14.64 -38.31
C GLY A 381 -4.12 15.68 -38.63
N MET A 382 -4.94 16.06 -37.64
CA MET A 382 -5.95 17.11 -37.80
C MET A 382 -5.34 18.51 -38.03
N ALA A 383 -4.21 18.82 -37.41
CA ALA A 383 -3.51 20.09 -37.65
C ALA A 383 -2.94 20.15 -39.08
N THR A 384 -2.38 19.05 -39.57
CA THR A 384 -1.85 18.94 -40.94
C THR A 384 -2.98 19.00 -41.98
N GLU A 385 -4.13 18.39 -41.71
CA GLU A 385 -5.31 18.44 -42.58
C GLU A 385 -5.92 19.86 -42.65
N GLN A 386 -6.00 20.57 -41.52
CA GLN A 386 -6.43 21.98 -41.50
C GLN A 386 -5.45 22.94 -42.17
N GLU A 387 -4.15 22.66 -42.15
CA GLU A 387 -3.13 23.42 -42.88
C GLU A 387 -3.19 23.14 -44.39
N LEU A 388 -3.45 21.90 -44.80
CA LEU A 388 -3.69 21.51 -46.20
C LEU A 388 -4.97 22.13 -46.77
N GLU A 389 -6.07 22.16 -46.01
CA GLU A 389 -7.32 22.81 -46.43
C GLU A 389 -7.17 24.34 -46.54
N ARG A 390 -6.40 24.97 -45.64
CA ARG A 390 -6.08 26.41 -45.73
C ARG A 390 -5.15 26.73 -46.90
N GLY A 391 -4.21 25.84 -47.22
CA GLY A 391 -3.33 25.96 -48.39
C GLY A 391 -4.08 25.78 -49.71
N GLY A 392 -5.04 24.84 -49.77
CA GLY A 392 -5.87 24.59 -50.95
C GLY A 392 -6.90 25.71 -51.23
N SER A 393 -7.40 26.37 -50.18
CA SER A 393 -8.33 27.51 -50.32
C SER A 393 -7.67 28.78 -50.86
N LEU A 394 -6.34 28.89 -50.84
CA LEU A 394 -5.61 30.06 -51.32
C LEU A 394 -5.23 29.97 -52.82
N VAL A 395 -5.53 28.85 -53.49
CA VAL A 395 -5.17 28.64 -54.91
C VAL A 395 -6.39 28.78 -55.86
N GLN A 396 -7.62 28.92 -55.36
CA GLN A 396 -8.82 29.08 -56.20
C GLN A 396 -9.30 30.53 -56.39
N GLY A 397 -8.46 31.52 -56.10
CA GLY A 397 -8.88 32.92 -55.99
C GLY A 397 -8.15 33.92 -56.87
N GLU A 398 -7.59 33.57 -58.03
CA GLU A 398 -6.99 34.56 -58.93
C GLU A 398 -7.13 34.20 -60.42
N GLY A 399 -7.85 35.05 -61.16
CA GLY A 399 -7.51 35.37 -62.55
C GLY A 399 -8.24 34.65 -63.69
N ALA A 400 -9.47 35.07 -64.01
CA ALA A 400 -9.94 35.05 -65.39
C ALA A 400 -9.25 36.18 -66.17
N GLY A 401 -8.54 35.85 -67.25
CA GLY A 401 -7.80 36.81 -68.07
C GLY A 401 -7.29 36.16 -69.35
N GLU A 402 -8.10 36.29 -70.40
CA GLU A 402 -7.93 35.85 -71.78
C GLU A 402 -6.68 36.46 -72.45
N ARG A 403 -5.86 35.64 -73.12
CA ARG A 403 -5.11 36.00 -74.34
C ARG A 403 -4.40 34.80 -75.00
N ASP A 404 -4.52 34.78 -76.33
CA ASP A 404 -3.93 33.86 -77.30
C ASP A 404 -2.39 33.80 -77.26
N GLY A 405 -1.81 32.65 -77.66
CA GLY A 405 -0.37 32.53 -77.93
C GLY A 405 0.15 31.11 -78.07
N GLU A 406 0.47 30.75 -79.30
CA GLU A 406 0.93 29.49 -79.88
C GLU A 406 2.37 29.02 -79.46
N VAL A 407 2.62 27.70 -79.61
CA VAL A 407 3.90 26.98 -79.91
C VAL A 407 4.83 26.43 -78.79
N ALA A 408 5.04 25.09 -78.88
CA ALA A 408 6.18 24.19 -78.56
C ALA A 408 6.74 24.14 -77.12
N GLY A 409 7.17 23.00 -76.56
CA GLY A 409 7.37 21.63 -77.01
C GLY A 409 8.25 20.90 -75.98
N VAL A 410 8.21 19.56 -75.96
CA VAL A 410 9.20 18.63 -75.33
C VAL A 410 9.18 18.62 -73.78
N GLY A 411 9.12 17.50 -73.05
CA GLY A 411 9.31 16.11 -73.42
C GLY A 411 8.77 15.16 -72.33
N GLN A 412 8.65 13.93 -72.76
CA GLN A 412 8.04 12.76 -72.14
C GLN A 412 9.07 11.95 -71.33
N PHE A 413 8.59 10.87 -70.69
CA PHE A 413 9.28 9.74 -70.02
C PHE A 413 9.50 9.85 -68.50
N ASP A 414 9.36 8.79 -67.69
CA ASP A 414 8.52 7.57 -67.71
C ASP A 414 8.72 6.89 -66.34
N GLN A 415 7.72 6.11 -65.95
CA GLN A 415 7.71 4.87 -65.14
C GLN A 415 8.79 4.54 -64.07
N GLY A 416 8.28 4.05 -62.92
CA GLY A 416 9.02 3.27 -61.91
C GLY A 416 9.51 1.90 -62.41
N PRO A 417 10.04 1.02 -61.53
CA PRO A 417 9.14 0.12 -60.80
C PRO A 417 9.63 -0.38 -59.42
N ALA A 418 8.81 -1.26 -58.86
CA ALA A 418 8.88 -1.98 -57.58
C ALA A 418 10.02 -3.01 -57.41
N GLY A 419 10.24 -3.45 -56.16
CA GLY A 419 10.52 -4.86 -55.85
C GLY A 419 11.70 -5.19 -54.92
N ALA A 420 11.38 -6.04 -53.92
CA ALA A 420 12.18 -7.15 -53.39
C ALA A 420 12.77 -7.05 -51.95
N LEU A 421 12.30 -8.03 -51.17
CA LEU A 421 12.78 -8.59 -49.91
C LEU A 421 14.11 -9.36 -50.07
N ALA A 422 14.93 -9.42 -49.01
CA ALA A 422 15.81 -10.54 -48.62
C ALA A 422 16.60 -10.11 -47.35
N GLU A 423 16.39 -10.69 -46.17
CA GLU A 423 16.96 -11.94 -45.61
C GLU A 423 18.16 -11.71 -44.66
N PHE A 424 18.06 -12.34 -43.49
CA PHE A 424 19.05 -12.46 -42.42
C PHE A 424 20.15 -13.48 -42.78
N PRO A 425 21.37 -13.33 -42.24
CA PRO A 425 22.26 -14.46 -42.01
C PRO A 425 22.21 -14.95 -40.55
N ALA A 426 21.97 -16.25 -40.42
CA ALA A 426 22.21 -17.05 -39.23
C ALA A 426 23.71 -17.36 -39.07
N LEU A 427 24.19 -17.42 -37.82
CA LEU A 427 25.43 -18.10 -37.46
C LEU A 427 25.10 -19.30 -36.57
N ARG A 428 25.35 -20.49 -37.12
CA ARG A 428 25.44 -21.78 -36.42
C ARG A 428 26.88 -22.00 -35.95
N GLY A 429 27.03 -22.71 -34.84
CA GLY A 429 28.08 -23.73 -34.70
C GLY A 429 28.86 -23.70 -33.39
N GLY A 430 28.67 -24.73 -32.56
CA GLY A 430 29.59 -25.07 -31.47
C GLY A 430 28.95 -25.88 -30.35
N ALA A 431 28.82 -27.20 -30.55
CA ALA A 431 28.34 -28.17 -29.57
C ALA A 431 29.51 -28.85 -28.82
N ALA A 432 29.36 -29.05 -27.51
CA ALA A 432 29.94 -30.08 -26.61
C ALA A 432 29.62 -29.59 -25.17
N ASP A 433 29.16 -30.36 -24.19
CA ASP A 433 29.17 -31.80 -23.97
C ASP A 433 28.08 -32.10 -22.90
N CYS A 434 27.44 -33.27 -22.98
CA CYS A 434 26.39 -33.70 -22.05
C CYS A 434 26.97 -34.65 -21.01
N GLN A 435 26.85 -34.33 -19.72
CA GLN A 435 26.93 -35.31 -18.63
C GLN A 435 25.95 -34.96 -17.50
N GLU A 436 25.01 -35.87 -17.25
CA GLU A 436 24.27 -36.09 -15.99
C GLU A 436 24.49 -37.57 -15.60
N PRO A 437 24.16 -38.04 -14.38
CA PRO A 437 23.93 -37.34 -13.12
C PRO A 437 24.72 -37.96 -11.94
N VAL A 438 24.89 -37.24 -10.83
CA VAL A 438 25.25 -37.85 -9.53
C VAL A 438 24.24 -37.43 -8.48
N ALA A 439 23.50 -38.42 -7.99
CA ALA A 439 22.56 -38.33 -6.88
C ALA A 439 23.32 -38.16 -5.55
N LEU A 440 22.94 -37.15 -4.76
CA LEU A 440 23.25 -37.09 -3.33
C LEU A 440 22.05 -36.59 -2.54
N GLY A 441 21.39 -37.55 -1.89
CA GLY A 441 20.88 -37.49 -0.51
C GLY A 441 19.99 -36.32 -0.11
N ALA A 442 18.68 -36.58 -0.08
CA ALA A 442 17.74 -35.86 0.78
C ALA A 442 18.09 -36.10 2.27
N GLY A 443 18.41 -35.04 3.00
CA GLY A 443 18.44 -35.00 4.46
C GLY A 443 17.24 -34.19 4.99
N PRO A 444 16.74 -34.46 6.21
CA PRO A 444 15.44 -34.00 6.66
C PRO A 444 15.40 -32.49 6.91
N ALA A 445 14.24 -31.90 6.63
CA ALA A 445 13.89 -30.53 6.99
C ALA A 445 14.05 -30.32 8.50
N GLY A 446 14.93 -29.39 8.87
CA GLY A 446 15.09 -28.94 10.24
C GLY A 446 13.94 -28.02 10.66
N ASP A 447 13.38 -28.31 11.83
CA ASP A 447 12.33 -27.56 12.50
C ASP A 447 12.76 -26.11 12.81
N GLY A 448 11.95 -25.14 12.36
CA GLY A 448 11.21 -24.24 13.25
C GLY A 448 11.89 -23.28 14.25
N ASP A 449 13.19 -23.33 14.52
CA ASP A 449 13.80 -22.58 15.65
C ASP A 449 14.83 -21.48 15.26
N ASP A 450 15.21 -21.35 13.99
CA ASP A 450 16.26 -20.39 13.58
C ASP A 450 15.80 -18.91 13.52
N ALA A 451 14.49 -18.64 13.49
CA ALA A 451 13.98 -17.26 13.48
C ALA A 451 14.12 -16.55 14.85
N ALA A 452 14.17 -17.32 15.95
CA ALA A 452 14.42 -16.79 17.28
C ALA A 452 15.91 -16.49 17.51
N ALA A 453 16.79 -17.34 16.98
CA ALA A 453 18.25 -17.20 17.13
C ALA A 453 18.81 -15.96 16.42
N VAL A 454 18.26 -15.60 15.24
CA VAL A 454 18.65 -14.39 14.49
C VAL A 454 18.14 -13.11 15.17
N GLY A 455 16.95 -13.15 15.78
CA GLY A 455 16.40 -12.04 16.57
C GLY A 455 17.24 -11.71 17.80
N ASP A 456 17.72 -12.74 18.51
CA ASP A 456 18.59 -12.59 19.69
C ASP A 456 19.99 -12.05 19.36
N GLN A 457 20.48 -12.27 18.14
CA GLN A 457 21.78 -11.76 17.70
C GLN A 457 21.71 -10.25 17.39
N VAL A 458 20.60 -9.79 16.79
CA VAL A 458 20.33 -8.35 16.56
C VAL A 458 20.10 -7.62 17.89
N GLN A 459 19.36 -8.24 18.82
CA GLN A 459 19.10 -7.65 20.14
C GLN A 459 20.38 -7.47 20.98
N ARG A 460 21.35 -8.39 20.83
CA ARG A 460 22.69 -8.26 21.45
C ARG A 460 23.55 -7.18 20.79
N HIS A 461 23.45 -7.03 19.47
CA HIS A 461 24.21 -6.01 18.75
C HIS A 461 23.71 -4.58 19.08
N VAL A 462 22.39 -4.39 19.15
CA VAL A 462 21.78 -3.10 19.53
C VAL A 462 22.06 -2.74 20.99
N ARG A 463 22.02 -3.71 21.92
CA ARG A 463 22.42 -3.49 23.33
C ARG A 463 23.91 -3.17 23.51
N SER A 464 24.77 -3.57 22.57
CA SER A 464 26.20 -3.23 22.60
C SER A 464 26.48 -1.80 22.13
N LEU A 465 25.59 -1.22 21.31
CA LEU A 465 25.71 0.13 20.75
C LEU A 465 25.07 1.19 21.65
N VAL A 466 24.10 0.83 22.48
CA VAL A 466 23.44 1.74 23.42
C VAL A 466 23.97 1.46 24.82
N GLY A 467 24.89 2.32 25.29
CA GLY A 467 25.50 2.26 26.62
C GLY A 467 24.46 2.08 27.72
N SER A 468 24.72 1.13 28.62
CA SER A 468 23.78 0.69 29.64
C SER A 468 23.45 1.78 30.67
N HIS A 469 22.24 2.31 30.61
CA HIS A 469 21.58 2.93 31.76
C HIS A 469 20.41 2.04 32.21
N ARG A 470 20.65 1.27 33.28
CA ARG A 470 19.62 0.50 33.98
C ARG A 470 18.68 1.46 34.70
N VAL A 471 17.45 1.60 34.20
CA VAL A 471 16.34 2.11 35.01
C VAL A 471 15.59 0.92 35.59
N GLN A 472 15.71 0.68 36.90
CA GLN A 472 14.82 -0.24 37.61
C GLN A 472 13.41 0.36 37.64
N ARG A 473 12.45 -0.24 36.93
CA ARG A 473 11.02 0.05 37.13
C ARG A 473 10.34 -1.11 37.85
N ARG A 474 9.72 -0.79 38.98
CA ARG A 474 8.80 -1.63 39.75
C ARG A 474 7.66 -2.12 38.85
N VAL A 475 7.53 -3.43 38.71
CA VAL A 475 6.32 -4.08 38.20
C VAL A 475 5.28 -4.09 39.32
N VAL A 476 4.15 -3.42 39.12
CA VAL A 476 2.96 -3.55 39.97
C VAL A 476 2.04 -4.57 39.30
N PRO A 477 1.71 -5.72 39.92
CA PRO A 477 0.79 -6.67 39.33
C PRO A 477 -0.66 -6.18 39.45
N LEU A 478 -1.33 -5.99 38.33
CA LEU A 478 -2.79 -5.79 38.30
C LEU A 478 -3.47 -7.15 38.50
N GLY A 479 -4.35 -7.18 39.50
CA GLY A 479 -5.06 -8.35 39.99
C GLY A 479 -5.99 -8.99 38.96
N ARG A 480 -6.14 -10.31 39.13
CA ARG A 480 -7.14 -11.18 38.51
C ARG A 480 -8.54 -10.62 38.70
N ASP A 481 -9.32 -10.57 37.62
CA ASP A 481 -10.73 -10.96 37.58
C ASP A 481 -11.23 -10.87 36.13
N LEU A 482 -11.32 -12.01 35.44
CA LEU A 482 -12.00 -12.18 34.16
C LEU A 482 -12.84 -13.45 34.24
N PRO A 483 -14.18 -13.38 34.07
CA PRO A 483 -15.03 -14.55 34.17
C PRO A 483 -14.86 -15.47 32.95
N GLN A 484 -14.69 -16.76 33.24
CA GLN A 484 -14.80 -17.86 32.29
C GLN A 484 -16.28 -18.03 31.90
N SER A 485 -16.63 -17.88 30.62
CA SER A 485 -17.68 -18.67 29.96
C SER A 485 -17.85 -18.25 28.50
N LEU A 486 -17.49 -19.16 27.59
CA LEU A 486 -18.37 -19.74 26.56
C LEU A 486 -17.49 -20.49 25.56
N GLY A 487 -17.31 -21.78 25.83
CA GLY A 487 -16.82 -22.72 24.85
C GLY A 487 -17.88 -22.96 23.78
N GLN A 488 -17.47 -22.90 22.52
CA GLN A 488 -18.07 -23.66 21.44
C GLN A 488 -16.96 -24.25 20.60
N THR A 489 -16.75 -25.55 20.80
CA THR A 489 -16.00 -26.44 19.94
C THR A 489 -16.79 -26.67 18.65
N LEU A 490 -16.20 -26.40 17.49
CA LEU A 490 -16.67 -26.89 16.19
C LEU A 490 -15.84 -28.13 15.82
N PRO A 491 -16.45 -29.21 15.28
CA PRO A 491 -15.77 -30.47 15.05
C PRO A 491 -14.95 -30.40 13.75
N VAL A 492 -13.68 -30.80 13.82
CA VAL A 492 -12.89 -31.16 12.64
C VAL A 492 -13.11 -32.64 12.38
N ALA A 493 -13.76 -32.97 11.27
CA ALA A 493 -13.85 -34.32 10.76
C ALA A 493 -12.55 -34.68 10.04
N HIS A 494 -11.78 -35.62 10.60
CA HIS A 494 -10.84 -36.42 9.83
C HIS A 494 -11.14 -37.90 10.08
N GLY A 495 -11.50 -38.59 9.01
CA GLY A 495 -11.73 -40.02 9.01
C GLY A 495 -10.42 -40.80 8.86
N GLY A 496 -10.43 -42.02 9.40
CA GLY A 496 -9.64 -43.15 8.93
C GLY A 496 -8.38 -43.47 9.73
N GLY A 497 -8.40 -44.66 10.37
CA GLY A 497 -7.19 -45.42 10.68
C GLY A 497 -6.93 -45.62 12.18
N ALA A 498 -7.47 -46.71 12.73
CA ALA A 498 -7.08 -47.24 14.02
C ALA A 498 -5.73 -47.98 13.91
N GLU A 499 -4.81 -47.75 14.85
CA GLU A 499 -4.01 -48.77 15.54
C GLU A 499 -3.17 -48.09 16.65
N GLY A 500 -3.15 -48.71 17.85
CA GLY A 500 -2.81 -48.06 19.11
C GLY A 500 -1.33 -47.89 19.39
N LEU A 501 -1.02 -47.19 20.50
CA LEU A 501 0.14 -47.35 21.37
C LEU A 501 0.00 -46.44 22.63
N HIS A 502 0.63 -46.89 23.72
CA HIS A 502 0.43 -46.55 25.14
C HIS A 502 0.66 -45.08 25.58
N PRO A 503 0.09 -44.63 26.72
CA PRO A 503 0.34 -43.31 27.27
C PRO A 503 1.72 -43.21 27.93
N LEU A 504 2.52 -42.24 27.47
CA LEU A 504 3.76 -41.79 28.13
C LEU A 504 3.39 -40.82 29.27
N GLU A 505 3.66 -41.23 30.51
CA GLU A 505 3.68 -40.34 31.67
C GLU A 505 4.92 -39.41 31.61
N VAL A 506 4.70 -38.11 31.77
CA VAL A 506 5.77 -37.13 32.01
C VAL A 506 5.61 -36.56 33.43
N PRO A 507 6.60 -36.66 34.33
CA PRO A 507 6.42 -36.31 35.74
C PRO A 507 6.44 -34.80 36.00
N LEU A 508 5.49 -34.34 36.80
CA LEU A 508 5.50 -33.00 37.41
C LEU A 508 6.57 -32.94 38.52
N GLY A 509 7.57 -32.08 38.32
CA GLY A 509 8.63 -31.78 39.29
C GLY A 509 8.09 -31.15 40.58
N ARG A 510 8.54 -31.71 41.70
CA ARG A 510 8.13 -31.44 43.09
C ARG A 510 8.58 -30.07 43.62
N ARG A 511 7.73 -29.47 44.47
CA ARG A 511 8.08 -28.48 45.50
C ARG A 511 8.84 -29.15 46.66
N PRO A 512 9.65 -28.40 47.44
CA PRO A 512 9.85 -28.69 48.85
C PRO A 512 9.07 -27.70 49.75
N HIS A 513 8.48 -28.25 50.81
CA HIS A 513 7.81 -27.56 51.92
C HIS A 513 8.80 -26.91 52.91
N ASP A 514 8.42 -25.71 53.40
CA ASP A 514 8.33 -25.19 54.80
C ASP A 514 9.02 -25.97 55.96
N PRO A 515 9.36 -25.39 57.15
CA PRO A 515 8.68 -24.25 57.82
C PRO A 515 9.51 -23.30 58.71
N GLY A 516 8.91 -22.17 59.15
CA GLY A 516 9.28 -21.56 60.44
C GLY A 516 9.15 -20.04 60.62
N ALA A 517 8.00 -19.62 61.15
CA ALA A 517 7.82 -18.62 62.23
C ALA A 517 8.28 -17.14 62.08
N GLN A 518 7.25 -16.28 62.18
CA GLN A 518 7.14 -15.13 63.10
C GLN A 518 7.78 -13.76 62.79
N GLN A 519 6.92 -12.75 63.02
CA GLN A 519 7.17 -11.37 63.48
C GLN A 519 7.39 -10.24 62.46
N THR A 520 6.26 -9.64 62.08
CA THR A 520 5.88 -8.22 62.31
C THR A 520 6.92 -7.28 62.94
N ARG A 521 7.32 -6.23 62.19
CA ARG A 521 7.41 -4.78 62.56
C ARG A 521 8.28 -4.08 61.51
N LEU A 522 7.69 -3.27 60.63
CA LEU A 522 7.63 -1.80 60.75
C LEU A 522 8.96 -1.19 61.24
N LEU A 523 9.67 -0.48 60.34
CA LEU A 523 10.06 0.93 60.55
C LEU A 523 10.64 1.53 59.26
N GLN A 524 10.01 2.63 58.85
CA GLN A 524 10.43 3.59 57.85
C GLN A 524 10.61 4.92 58.59
N LYS A 525 11.52 5.77 58.07
CA LYS A 525 11.83 7.18 58.42
C LYS A 525 12.96 7.34 59.45
N ALA A 526 14.15 7.85 59.08
CA ALA A 526 14.50 9.15 58.49
C ALA A 526 14.28 10.33 59.45
N HIS A 527 15.34 10.85 60.07
CA HIS A 527 15.96 12.16 59.79
C HIS A 527 17.04 12.49 60.87
N PRO A 528 17.89 13.53 60.67
CA PRO A 528 19.29 13.56 61.07
C PRO A 528 19.53 14.47 62.29
N ASP A 529 20.69 14.38 62.92
CA ASP A 529 21.51 15.57 63.18
C ASP A 529 22.86 15.24 63.85
N ARG A 530 23.87 15.93 63.32
CA ARG A 530 25.01 16.59 63.97
C ARG A 530 25.95 15.83 64.94
N ALA A 531 27.21 15.98 64.54
CA ALA A 531 28.37 16.43 65.32
C ALA A 531 29.24 15.37 66.03
N GLY A 532 30.49 15.27 65.54
CA GLY A 532 31.64 15.50 66.40
C GLY A 532 32.72 14.40 66.41
N ARG A 533 33.91 14.81 65.95
CA ARG A 533 35.27 14.29 66.29
C ARG A 533 35.64 12.93 65.68
N ALA A 534 36.64 12.80 64.80
CA ALA A 534 38.07 13.16 64.81
C ALA A 534 38.95 11.93 65.09
N VAL A 535 40.12 11.90 64.43
CA VAL A 535 41.34 11.09 64.67
C VAL A 535 41.32 9.72 63.97
N ASP A 536 42.06 9.59 62.85
CA ASP A 536 43.41 8.97 62.66
C ASP A 536 43.31 7.43 62.69
N ASP A 537 44.07 6.61 61.98
CA ASP A 537 45.18 6.73 61.02
C ASP A 537 45.22 5.36 60.27
N ASP A 538 46.18 5.21 59.38
CA ASP A 538 46.66 3.96 58.76
C ASP A 538 45.76 3.35 57.65
N GLY A 539 46.22 3.12 56.42
CA GLY A 539 47.59 2.94 55.98
C GLY A 539 47.72 1.60 55.25
N VAL A 540 48.15 1.69 54.00
CA VAL A 540 48.91 0.68 53.24
C VAL A 540 48.13 -0.30 52.34
N SER A 541 48.40 -0.06 51.04
CA SER A 541 48.40 -0.92 49.84
C SER A 541 47.09 -1.41 49.22
#